data_AF-A0A3S5ZP75-F1
#
_entry.id   AF-A0A3S5ZP75-F1
#
_cell.length_a   1.000
_cell.length_b   1.000
_cell.length_c   1.000
_cell.angle_alpha   90.00
_cell.angle_beta   90.00
_cell.angle_gamma   90.00
#
_symmetry.space_group_name_H-M   'P 1'
#
loop_
_entity.id
_entity.type
_entity.pdbx_description
1 polymer ?
#
loop_
_entity_poly.entity_id
_entity_poly.type
_entity_poly.pdbx_seq_one_letter_code
_entity_poly.pdbx_strand_id
1 'polypeptide(L)'
;MAAVDLVAEFPQPAGAARWAEVMARFAARLGAQGRRVVLVTSGGTKVPLEARPVRFLDNFSSGRRGASSAEAFLAAGYGVLFLYRARSAFPFAHRFPPQTWLSVLRPSSQAPSGLLSLEAEEKALPGFAAALRSYQEAEAAGTFLAIEFTTLADYLHLLQAAAQALNPLGSSAMFYLAAAVSDFYVPASEMPEHKIQSSGGPLQITMKMVPKMLSPLVKDWAPKAFIISFKLETDPSIIIDRARNALEVYRHQVVVANILDSRRSSVVIITKDSETKLLLSEEEVEKGIEIEEKIVDDLQSRHTAFIHDKN
;
A
#
# COMPACT_ATOMS: atom_id res chain seq x y z
N MET A 1 -18.38 16.14 -21.05
CA MET A 1 -17.83 17.03 -20.01
C MET A 1 -16.41 16.56 -19.74
N ALA A 2 -15.40 17.41 -19.88
CA ALA A 2 -14.04 17.05 -19.52
C ALA A 2 -14.03 16.57 -18.06
N ALA A 3 -13.44 15.40 -17.79
CA ALA A 3 -13.25 14.92 -16.43
C ALA A 3 -12.45 16.00 -15.69
N VAL A 4 -13.05 16.61 -14.67
CA VAL A 4 -12.34 17.54 -13.78
C VAL A 4 -11.17 16.74 -13.20
N ASP A 5 -9.95 17.17 -13.46
CA ASP A 5 -8.77 16.55 -12.86
C ASP A 5 -8.76 16.87 -11.37
N LEU A 6 -9.45 16.04 -10.59
CA LEU A 6 -9.62 16.19 -9.14
C LEU A 6 -8.27 16.25 -8.40
N VAL A 7 -7.20 15.76 -9.03
CA VAL A 7 -5.84 15.78 -8.48
C VAL A 7 -5.19 17.17 -8.65
N ALA A 8 -5.61 17.97 -9.63
CA ALA A 8 -5.04 19.28 -9.91
C ALA A 8 -5.26 20.32 -8.80
N GLU A 9 -6.21 20.10 -7.88
CA GLU A 9 -6.38 20.92 -6.69
C GLU A 9 -5.23 20.72 -5.67
N PHE A 10 -4.56 19.57 -5.72
CA PHE A 10 -3.49 19.23 -4.81
C PHE A 10 -2.13 19.65 -5.40
N PRO A 11 -1.21 20.19 -4.57
CA PRO A 11 0.14 20.50 -5.04
C PRO A 11 0.84 19.26 -5.59
N GLN A 12 1.44 19.37 -6.78
CA GLN A 12 2.15 18.27 -7.39
C GLN A 12 3.47 18.00 -6.65
N PRO A 13 3.79 16.76 -6.27
CA PRO A 13 5.05 16.44 -5.61
C PRO A 13 6.23 16.65 -6.56
N ALA A 14 7.37 17.04 -5.99
CA ALA A 14 8.61 17.15 -6.75
C ALA A 14 8.97 15.81 -7.41
N GLY A 15 9.23 15.85 -8.72
CA GLY A 15 9.59 14.65 -9.48
C GLY A 15 8.41 13.74 -9.87
N ALA A 16 7.15 14.20 -9.75
CA ALA A 16 5.97 13.42 -10.17
C ALA A 16 6.09 12.86 -11.60
N ALA A 17 6.51 13.68 -12.57
CA ALA A 17 6.70 13.26 -13.96
C ALA A 17 7.75 12.16 -14.12
N ARG A 18 8.86 12.26 -13.38
CA ARG A 18 9.91 11.23 -13.34
C ARG A 18 9.34 9.91 -12.80
N TRP A 19 8.57 9.98 -11.71
CA TRP A 19 7.96 8.79 -11.13
C TRP A 19 6.94 8.15 -12.07
N ALA A 20 6.13 8.94 -12.77
CA ALA A 20 5.22 8.43 -13.80
C ALA A 20 5.97 7.65 -14.89
N GLU A 21 7.10 8.18 -15.39
CA GLU A 21 7.92 7.50 -16.39
C GLU A 21 8.55 6.20 -15.86
N VAL A 22 9.03 6.20 -14.61
CA VAL A 22 9.58 5.00 -13.96
C VAL A 22 8.51 3.91 -13.80
N MET A 23 7.32 4.28 -13.31
CA MET A 23 6.20 3.35 -13.16
C MET A 23 5.74 2.78 -14.51
N ALA A 24 5.64 3.62 -15.55
CA ALA A 24 5.24 3.19 -16.89
C ALA A 24 6.22 2.19 -17.49
N ARG A 25 7.54 2.44 -17.38
CA ARG A 25 8.57 1.51 -17.85
C ARG A 25 8.55 0.19 -17.08
N PHE A 26 8.37 0.23 -15.76
CA PHE A 26 8.24 -0.95 -14.92
C PHE A 26 7.04 -1.80 -15.35
N ALA A 27 5.86 -1.20 -15.47
CA ALA A 27 4.64 -1.88 -15.89
C ALA A 27 4.77 -2.46 -17.31
N ALA A 28 5.25 -1.66 -18.27
CA ALA A 28 5.41 -2.10 -19.66
C ALA A 28 6.38 -3.29 -19.80
N ARG A 29 7.53 -3.25 -19.10
CA ARG A 29 8.51 -4.35 -19.10
C ARG A 29 7.89 -5.65 -18.60
N LEU A 30 7.20 -5.61 -17.46
CA LEU A 30 6.60 -6.81 -16.87
C LEU A 30 5.39 -7.30 -17.67
N GLY A 31 4.60 -6.39 -18.24
CA GLY A 31 3.54 -6.70 -19.17
C GLY A 31 4.03 -7.45 -20.41
N ALA A 32 5.16 -7.00 -21.01
CA ALA A 32 5.78 -7.69 -22.14
C ALA A 32 6.28 -9.11 -21.79
N GLN A 33 6.54 -9.38 -20.52
CA GLN A 33 6.90 -10.71 -20.01
C GLN A 33 5.67 -11.57 -19.65
N GLY A 34 4.45 -11.07 -19.86
CA GLY A 34 3.21 -11.73 -19.45
C GLY A 34 3.03 -11.81 -17.93
N ARG A 35 3.78 -11.02 -17.16
CA ARG A 35 3.72 -11.04 -15.70
C ARG A 35 2.60 -10.12 -15.21
N ARG A 36 1.79 -10.62 -14.26
CA ARG A 36 0.76 -9.82 -13.56
C ARG A 36 1.43 -8.79 -12.66
N VAL A 37 0.87 -7.59 -12.57
CA VAL A 37 1.42 -6.50 -11.78
C VAL A 37 0.40 -6.02 -10.75
N VAL A 38 0.82 -5.84 -9.51
CA VAL A 38 -0.02 -5.29 -8.45
C VAL A 38 0.55 -3.97 -7.94
N LEU A 39 -0.29 -2.94 -7.86
CA LEU A 39 -0.03 -1.76 -7.04
C LEU A 39 -0.47 -2.05 -5.61
N VAL A 40 0.48 -2.03 -4.67
CA VAL A 40 0.21 -2.10 -3.24
C VAL A 40 0.40 -0.70 -2.66
N THR A 41 -0.66 -0.11 -2.12
CA THR A 41 -0.53 1.13 -1.35
C THR A 41 -0.42 0.83 0.14
N SER A 42 0.53 1.44 0.85
CA SER A 42 0.79 1.12 2.27
C SER A 42 1.10 2.34 3.14
N GLY A 43 0.74 2.26 4.42
CA GLY A 43 0.98 3.32 5.40
C GLY A 43 -0.08 4.44 5.35
N GLY A 44 0.13 5.46 6.18
CA GLY A 44 -0.81 6.57 6.36
C GLY A 44 -0.43 7.82 5.58
N THR A 45 -1.42 8.54 5.07
CA THR A 45 -1.20 9.91 4.57
C THR A 45 -1.25 10.91 5.73
N LYS A 46 -0.55 12.03 5.56
CA LYS A 46 -0.73 13.20 6.42
C LYS A 46 -1.19 14.42 5.64
N VAL A 47 -1.93 15.30 6.29
CA VAL A 47 -2.40 16.57 5.74
C VAL A 47 -1.74 17.72 6.50
N PRO A 48 -1.05 18.65 5.81
CA PRO A 48 -0.52 19.84 6.44
C PRO A 48 -1.64 20.77 6.92
N LEU A 49 -1.45 21.39 8.08
CA LEU A 49 -2.37 22.41 8.60
C LEU A 49 -1.95 23.84 8.23
N GLU A 50 -0.71 24.00 7.76
CA GLU A 50 -0.08 25.27 7.37
C GLU A 50 0.71 25.08 6.06
N ALA A 51 0.86 26.11 5.22
CA ALA A 51 1.58 26.01 3.93
C ALA A 51 3.10 25.79 4.11
N ARG A 52 3.67 26.32 5.20
CA ARG A 52 5.00 25.94 5.72
C ARG A 52 4.79 25.00 6.90
N PRO A 53 4.57 23.70 6.65
CA PRO A 53 3.91 22.86 7.62
C PRO A 53 4.82 22.51 8.79
N VAL A 54 4.33 22.83 9.98
CA VAL A 54 4.93 22.39 11.25
C VAL A 54 4.03 21.33 11.90
N ARG A 55 2.72 21.40 11.64
CA ARG A 55 1.73 20.47 12.17
C ARG A 55 1.00 19.76 11.04
N PHE A 56 0.56 18.54 11.34
CA PHE A 56 -0.16 17.69 10.40
C PHE A 56 -1.27 16.93 11.12
N LEU A 57 -2.35 16.65 10.40
CA LEU A 57 -3.25 15.55 10.72
C LEU A 57 -2.69 14.28 10.06
N ASP A 58 -2.48 13.20 10.82
CA ASP A 58 -1.91 11.94 10.30
C ASP A 58 -2.92 10.79 10.52
N ASN A 59 -3.16 10.02 9.46
CA ASN A 59 -3.98 8.80 9.53
C ASN A 59 -3.09 7.63 9.93
N PHE A 60 -3.27 7.10 11.14
CA PHE A 60 -2.42 6.05 11.65
C PHE A 60 -2.46 4.77 10.80
N SER A 61 -1.30 4.39 10.27
CA SER A 61 -1.05 3.05 9.73
C SER A 61 0.45 2.77 9.78
N SER A 62 0.84 1.67 10.42
CA SER A 62 2.24 1.24 10.48
C SER A 62 2.78 0.76 9.13
N GLY A 63 1.90 0.48 8.17
CA GLY A 63 2.26 -0.10 6.86
C GLY A 63 2.56 -1.60 6.87
N ARG A 64 2.49 -2.28 8.02
CA ARG A 64 2.87 -3.70 8.13
C ARG A 64 2.07 -4.59 7.17
N ARG A 65 0.75 -4.43 7.12
CA ARG A 65 -0.09 -5.19 6.19
C ARG A 65 0.37 -5.05 4.74
N GLY A 66 0.53 -3.81 4.28
CA GLY A 66 0.96 -3.59 2.89
C GLY A 66 2.35 -4.17 2.63
N ALA A 67 3.28 -4.06 3.59
CA ALA A 67 4.62 -4.64 3.46
C ALA A 67 4.55 -6.18 3.37
N SER A 68 3.87 -6.85 4.31
CA SER A 68 3.67 -8.30 4.30
C SER A 68 2.94 -8.79 3.05
N SER A 69 1.92 -8.06 2.59
CA SER A 69 1.21 -8.39 1.35
C SER A 69 2.10 -8.25 0.13
N ALA A 70 2.98 -7.24 0.06
CA ALA A 70 3.93 -7.10 -1.03
C ALA A 70 4.91 -8.29 -1.10
N GLU A 71 5.37 -8.79 0.05
CA GLU A 71 6.21 -10.00 0.13
C GLU A 71 5.46 -11.23 -0.39
N ALA A 72 4.22 -11.43 0.07
CA ALA A 72 3.37 -12.53 -0.39
C ALA A 72 3.06 -12.44 -1.90
N PHE A 73 2.81 -11.25 -2.44
CA PHE A 73 2.60 -11.07 -3.88
C PHE A 73 3.86 -11.36 -4.70
N LEU A 74 5.05 -10.96 -4.24
CA LEU A 74 6.32 -11.32 -4.88
C LEU A 74 6.51 -12.84 -4.89
N ALA A 75 6.24 -13.51 -3.75
CA ALA A 75 6.30 -14.96 -3.64
C ALA A 75 5.29 -15.66 -4.57
N ALA A 76 4.11 -15.06 -4.78
CA ALA A 76 3.08 -15.53 -5.71
C ALA A 76 3.40 -15.22 -7.20
N GLY A 77 4.57 -14.65 -7.50
CA GLY A 77 5.02 -14.39 -8.87
C GLY A 77 4.53 -13.08 -9.50
N TYR A 78 3.93 -12.17 -8.73
CA TYR A 78 3.55 -10.85 -9.23
C TYR A 78 4.78 -9.94 -9.38
N GLY A 79 4.68 -8.95 -10.26
CA GLY A 79 5.45 -7.73 -10.11
C GLY A 79 4.76 -6.78 -9.14
N VAL A 80 5.49 -6.19 -8.20
CA VAL A 80 4.92 -5.35 -7.15
C VAL A 80 5.42 -3.91 -7.28
N LEU A 81 4.48 -3.00 -7.52
CA LEU A 81 4.67 -1.56 -7.37
C LEU A 81 4.21 -1.19 -5.95
N PHE A 82 5.14 -0.86 -5.07
CA PHE A 82 4.89 -0.56 -3.67
C PHE A 82 4.90 0.96 -3.42
N LEU A 83 3.72 1.56 -3.42
CA LEU A 83 3.53 2.98 -3.10
C LEU A 83 3.31 3.13 -1.59
N TYR A 84 4.28 3.65 -0.85
CA TYR A 84 4.25 3.60 0.63
C TYR A 84 4.61 4.90 1.32
N ARG A 85 4.11 5.07 2.54
CA ARG A 85 4.47 6.20 3.40
C ARG A 85 5.95 6.12 3.78
N ALA A 86 6.72 7.15 3.46
CA ALA A 86 8.12 7.25 3.88
C ALA A 86 8.27 7.01 5.39
N ARG A 87 9.16 6.06 5.75
CA ARG A 87 9.42 5.54 7.12
C ARG A 87 8.30 4.67 7.72
N SER A 88 7.31 4.20 6.95
CA SER A 88 6.46 3.09 7.39
C SER A 88 7.19 1.75 7.26
N ALA A 89 6.55 0.65 7.65
CA ALA A 89 7.05 -0.70 7.38
C ALA A 89 7.36 -0.88 5.89
N PHE A 90 8.53 -1.47 5.63
CA PHE A 90 9.04 -1.76 4.30
C PHE A 90 9.18 -3.28 4.15
N PRO A 91 8.83 -3.87 2.98
CA PRO A 91 8.94 -5.31 2.73
C PRO A 91 10.29 -5.88 3.15
N PHE A 92 10.28 -7.02 3.82
CA PHE A 92 11.40 -7.75 4.41
C PHE A 92 12.03 -7.05 5.62
N ALA A 93 12.34 -5.75 5.50
CA ALA A 93 13.02 -4.99 6.54
C ALA A 93 12.19 -4.80 7.81
N HIS A 94 10.86 -4.71 7.70
CA HIS A 94 10.00 -4.46 8.88
C HIS A 94 10.04 -5.58 9.93
N ARG A 95 10.50 -6.78 9.56
CA ARG A 95 10.69 -7.93 10.44
C ARG A 95 11.91 -7.77 11.36
N PHE A 96 12.86 -6.92 10.96
CA PHE A 96 14.16 -6.74 11.62
C PHE A 96 14.37 -5.25 11.99
N PRO A 97 13.75 -4.75 13.08
CA PRO A 97 13.92 -3.37 13.50
C PRO A 97 15.39 -3.07 13.87
N PRO A 98 15.80 -1.79 13.89
CA PRO A 98 17.21 -1.40 14.08
C PRO A 98 17.93 -2.08 15.25
N GLN A 99 17.28 -2.17 16.42
CA GLN A 99 17.86 -2.77 17.61
C GLN A 99 18.18 -4.27 17.44
N THR A 100 17.40 -4.96 16.61
CA THR A 100 17.54 -6.41 16.37
C THR A 100 18.82 -6.70 15.58
N TRP A 101 18.99 -6.13 14.39
CA TRP A 101 20.19 -6.44 13.59
C TRP A 101 21.46 -5.76 14.13
N LEU A 102 21.37 -4.60 14.79
CA LEU A 102 22.52 -3.94 15.43
C LEU A 102 23.11 -4.76 16.59
N SER A 103 22.28 -5.50 17.32
CA SER A 103 22.74 -6.30 18.46
C SER A 103 23.22 -7.70 18.07
N VAL A 104 22.74 -8.23 16.94
CA VAL A 104 23.01 -9.61 16.52
C VAL A 104 24.14 -9.72 15.50
N LEU A 105 24.24 -8.82 14.51
CA LEU A 105 25.29 -8.90 13.48
C LEU A 105 26.64 -8.50 14.07
N ARG A 106 27.65 -9.35 13.88
CA ARG A 106 29.04 -9.12 14.32
C ARG A 106 30.00 -9.17 13.13
N PRO A 107 31.04 -8.32 13.08
CA PRO A 107 32.12 -8.48 12.10
C PRO A 107 32.83 -9.82 12.30
N SER A 108 32.99 -10.59 11.22
CA SER A 108 33.76 -11.84 11.26
C SER A 108 35.24 -11.56 11.02
N SER A 109 36.11 -12.26 11.75
CA SER A 109 37.57 -12.08 11.69
C SER A 109 38.23 -12.68 10.44
N GLN A 110 37.50 -13.45 9.63
CA GLN A 110 38.02 -14.23 8.50
C GLN A 110 37.66 -13.65 7.11
N ALA A 111 37.51 -12.32 6.99
CA ALA A 111 37.12 -11.71 5.72
C ALA A 111 38.32 -11.55 4.75
N PRO A 112 38.16 -11.88 3.44
CA PRO A 112 39.11 -11.46 2.42
C PRO A 112 39.28 -9.93 2.38
N SER A 113 40.48 -9.45 2.03
CA SER A 113 40.74 -8.00 1.91
C SER A 113 39.76 -7.33 0.94
N GLY A 114 39.10 -6.25 1.38
CA GLY A 114 38.14 -5.50 0.58
C GLY A 114 36.68 -5.99 0.65
N LEU A 115 36.38 -7.06 1.39
CA LEU A 115 35.02 -7.54 1.62
C LEU A 115 34.65 -7.48 3.11
N LEU A 116 33.43 -7.02 3.41
CA LEU A 116 32.86 -7.10 4.75
C LEU A 116 32.30 -8.51 4.96
N SER A 117 32.75 -9.20 6.01
CA SER A 117 32.15 -10.46 6.47
C SER A 117 31.40 -10.25 7.77
N LEU A 118 30.17 -10.74 7.84
CA LEU A 118 29.30 -10.65 9.01
C LEU A 118 28.84 -12.04 9.43
N GLU A 119 28.73 -12.25 10.74
CA GLU A 119 28.19 -13.47 11.33
C GLU A 119 27.10 -13.15 12.35
N ALA A 120 26.16 -14.07 12.50
CA ALA A 120 25.04 -13.99 13.43
C ALA A 120 24.49 -15.39 13.73
N GLU A 121 23.97 -15.58 14.94
CA GLU A 121 23.17 -16.76 15.26
C GLU A 121 21.81 -16.67 14.55
N GLU A 122 21.49 -17.69 13.74
CA GLU A 122 20.24 -17.72 12.96
C GLU A 122 18.98 -17.62 13.84
N LYS A 123 19.02 -18.21 15.04
CA LYS A 123 17.91 -18.13 16.01
C LYS A 123 17.64 -16.70 16.50
N ALA A 124 18.65 -15.83 16.49
CA ALA A 124 18.51 -14.43 16.90
C ALA A 124 18.05 -13.53 15.74
N LEU A 125 18.14 -14.01 14.50
CA LEU A 125 17.63 -13.36 13.29
C LEU A 125 16.85 -14.35 12.39
N PRO A 126 15.73 -14.92 12.88
CA PRO A 126 15.00 -15.95 12.13
C PRO A 126 14.57 -15.47 10.75
N GLY A 127 14.94 -16.21 9.70
CA GLY A 127 14.55 -15.90 8.32
C GLY A 127 15.29 -14.71 7.69
N PHE A 128 16.28 -14.11 8.34
CA PHE A 128 17.01 -12.93 7.81
C PHE A 128 17.69 -13.20 6.46
N ALA A 129 18.38 -14.33 6.33
CA ALA A 129 19.01 -14.73 5.08
C ALA A 129 17.99 -14.97 3.95
N ALA A 130 16.83 -15.56 4.27
CA ALA A 130 15.76 -15.77 3.30
C ALA A 130 15.16 -14.42 2.83
N ALA A 131 14.93 -13.51 3.78
CA ALA A 131 14.41 -12.17 3.48
C ALA A 131 15.36 -11.37 2.57
N LEU A 132 16.68 -11.43 2.83
CA LEU A 132 17.69 -10.79 1.96
C LEU A 132 17.68 -11.39 0.55
N ARG A 133 17.66 -12.73 0.43
CA ARG A 133 17.60 -13.40 -0.87
C ARG A 133 16.37 -13.00 -1.65
N SER A 134 15.18 -13.05 -1.04
CA SER A 134 13.93 -12.67 -1.71
C SER A 134 13.94 -11.21 -2.19
N TYR A 135 14.48 -10.28 -1.40
CA TYR A 135 14.63 -8.89 -1.84
C TYR A 135 15.60 -8.76 -3.03
N GLN A 136 16.78 -9.38 -2.94
CA GLN A 136 17.81 -9.32 -3.97
C GLN A 136 17.37 -9.98 -5.28
N GLU A 137 16.65 -11.10 -5.21
CA GLU A 137 16.06 -11.77 -6.36
C GLU A 137 15.01 -10.88 -7.03
N ALA A 138 14.14 -10.23 -6.24
CA ALA A 138 13.13 -9.32 -6.77
C ALA A 138 13.75 -8.09 -7.45
N GLU A 139 14.80 -7.51 -6.86
CA GLU A 139 15.59 -6.41 -7.41
C GLU A 139 16.30 -6.81 -8.71
N ALA A 140 17.01 -7.94 -8.72
CA ALA A 140 17.73 -8.45 -9.89
C ALA A 140 16.77 -8.77 -11.05
N ALA A 141 15.59 -9.34 -10.76
CA ALA A 141 14.57 -9.60 -11.76
C ALA A 141 13.85 -8.32 -12.24
N GLY A 142 13.95 -7.22 -11.49
CA GLY A 142 13.21 -5.99 -11.73
C GLY A 142 11.70 -6.15 -11.48
N THR A 143 11.32 -6.97 -10.50
CA THR A 143 9.93 -7.30 -10.16
C THR A 143 9.40 -6.51 -8.97
N PHE A 144 10.23 -5.71 -8.31
CA PHE A 144 9.84 -4.84 -7.20
C PHE A 144 10.23 -3.38 -7.48
N LEU A 145 9.28 -2.46 -7.31
CA LEU A 145 9.50 -1.02 -7.42
C LEU A 145 8.85 -0.32 -6.21
N ALA A 146 9.65 0.28 -5.35
CA ALA A 146 9.18 1.02 -4.18
C ALA A 146 9.20 2.54 -4.43
N ILE A 147 8.10 3.23 -4.13
CA ILE A 147 7.95 4.68 -4.30
C ILE A 147 7.34 5.27 -3.04
N GLU A 148 7.97 6.32 -2.54
CA GLU A 148 7.56 6.97 -1.30
C GLU A 148 6.54 8.09 -1.53
N PHE A 149 5.57 8.18 -0.63
CA PHE A 149 4.73 9.36 -0.42
C PHE A 149 4.81 9.79 1.04
N THR A 150 4.41 11.02 1.36
CA THR A 150 4.21 11.43 2.75
C THR A 150 2.85 12.08 2.95
N THR A 151 2.53 13.06 2.12
CA THR A 151 1.27 13.81 2.23
C THR A 151 0.14 13.16 1.43
N LEU A 152 -1.09 13.58 1.72
CA LEU A 152 -2.24 13.23 0.87
C LEU A 152 -2.01 13.66 -0.59
N ALA A 153 -1.46 14.86 -0.81
CA ALA A 153 -1.19 15.37 -2.16
C ALA A 153 -0.20 14.46 -2.92
N ASP A 154 0.91 14.07 -2.28
CA ASP A 154 1.88 13.13 -2.84
C ASP A 154 1.19 11.82 -3.25
N TYR A 155 0.39 11.27 -2.33
CA TYR A 155 -0.32 10.01 -2.54
C TYR A 155 -1.28 10.08 -3.74
N LEU A 156 -2.08 11.14 -3.86
CA LEU A 156 -3.06 11.26 -4.94
C LEU A 156 -2.40 11.40 -6.32
N HIS A 157 -1.37 12.23 -6.44
CA HIS A 157 -0.60 12.38 -7.69
C HIS A 157 0.10 11.07 -8.08
N LEU A 158 0.75 10.40 -7.12
CA LEU A 158 1.45 9.15 -7.38
C LEU A 158 0.51 7.98 -7.65
N LEU A 159 -0.67 7.95 -7.02
CA LEU A 159 -1.71 6.97 -7.29
C LEU A 159 -2.26 7.13 -8.71
N GLN A 160 -2.53 8.36 -9.15
CA GLN A 160 -2.96 8.65 -10.52
C GLN A 160 -1.91 8.20 -11.54
N ALA A 161 -0.65 8.55 -11.32
CA ALA A 161 0.46 8.13 -12.17
C ALA A 161 0.61 6.60 -12.22
N ALA A 162 0.51 5.92 -11.06
CA ALA A 162 0.54 4.46 -11.00
C ALA A 162 -0.64 3.84 -11.74
N ALA A 163 -1.84 4.42 -11.60
CA ALA A 163 -3.03 3.93 -12.27
C ALA A 163 -2.89 4.02 -13.80
N GLN A 164 -2.44 5.15 -14.31
CA GLN A 164 -2.16 5.36 -15.72
C GLN A 164 -1.06 4.43 -16.24
N ALA A 165 -0.01 4.19 -15.45
CA ALA A 165 1.07 3.27 -15.80
C ALA A 165 0.62 1.81 -15.89
N LEU A 166 -0.32 1.38 -15.04
CA LEU A 166 -0.83 0.01 -15.01
C LEU A 166 -2.01 -0.22 -15.99
N ASN A 167 -2.69 0.84 -16.43
CA ASN A 167 -3.84 0.74 -17.34
C ASN A 167 -3.58 -0.09 -18.62
N PRO A 168 -2.43 0.03 -19.32
CA PRO A 168 -2.14 -0.78 -20.50
C PRO A 168 -2.13 -2.30 -20.26
N LEU A 169 -1.93 -2.74 -19.01
CA LEU A 169 -1.95 -4.16 -18.64
C LEU A 169 -3.37 -4.74 -18.54
N GLY A 170 -4.40 -3.88 -18.59
CA GLY A 170 -5.80 -4.29 -18.58
C GLY A 170 -6.15 -5.14 -17.35
N SER A 171 -6.75 -6.31 -17.58
CA SER A 171 -7.15 -7.24 -16.53
C SER A 171 -5.99 -7.90 -15.80
N SER A 172 -4.75 -7.78 -16.29
CA SER A 172 -3.55 -8.32 -15.61
C SER A 172 -2.98 -7.37 -14.53
N ALA A 173 -3.51 -6.16 -14.41
CA ALA A 173 -3.18 -5.22 -13.34
C ALA A 173 -4.13 -5.39 -12.14
N MET A 174 -3.57 -5.42 -10.93
CA MET A 174 -4.29 -5.42 -9.66
C MET A 174 -3.99 -4.15 -8.87
N PHE A 175 -4.99 -3.62 -8.16
CA PHE A 175 -4.84 -2.53 -7.19
C PHE A 175 -5.20 -3.07 -5.80
N TYR A 176 -4.23 -3.10 -4.89
CA TYR A 176 -4.38 -3.50 -3.51
C TYR A 176 -4.23 -2.26 -2.61
N LEU A 177 -5.36 -1.61 -2.33
CA LEU A 177 -5.40 -0.26 -1.75
C LEU A 177 -5.46 -0.29 -0.22
N ALA A 178 -4.36 -0.67 0.43
CA ALA A 178 -4.26 -0.82 1.89
C ALA A 178 -3.74 0.43 2.64
N ALA A 179 -3.57 1.57 1.97
CA ALA A 179 -3.15 2.81 2.62
C ALA A 179 -4.28 3.42 3.45
N ALA A 180 -3.94 4.01 4.60
CA ALA A 180 -4.86 4.80 5.40
C ALA A 180 -4.88 6.24 4.86
N VAL A 181 -5.74 6.46 3.87
CA VAL A 181 -5.90 7.76 3.20
C VAL A 181 -6.76 8.68 4.05
N SER A 182 -6.36 9.95 4.18
CA SER A 182 -7.11 10.96 4.91
C SER A 182 -8.45 11.25 4.23
N ASP A 183 -9.53 11.25 5.01
CA ASP A 183 -10.88 11.61 4.53
C ASP A 183 -11.13 13.12 4.50
N PHE A 184 -10.30 13.89 5.20
CA PHE A 184 -10.40 15.34 5.31
C PHE A 184 -9.07 16.01 4.99
N TYR A 185 -9.10 17.21 4.41
CA TYR A 185 -7.91 18.03 4.11
C TYR A 185 -8.19 19.54 4.29
N VAL A 186 -7.13 20.35 4.29
CA VAL A 186 -7.23 21.81 4.21
C VAL A 186 -6.81 22.25 2.79
N PRO A 187 -7.69 22.91 2.01
CA PRO A 187 -7.33 23.41 0.69
C PRO A 187 -6.19 24.42 0.75
N ALA A 188 -5.34 24.46 -0.28
CA ALA A 188 -4.20 25.37 -0.32
C ALA A 188 -4.60 26.85 -0.22
N SER A 189 -5.77 27.22 -0.74
CA SER A 189 -6.33 28.57 -0.65
C SER A 189 -6.78 28.98 0.76
N GLU A 190 -6.99 28.01 1.65
CA GLU A 190 -7.47 28.22 3.03
C GLU A 190 -6.38 27.94 4.07
N MET A 191 -5.20 27.45 3.66
CA MET A 191 -4.10 27.17 4.56
C MET A 191 -3.40 28.45 5.02
N PRO A 192 -3.21 28.68 6.33
CA PRO A 192 -2.34 29.73 6.81
C PRO A 192 -0.90 29.49 6.35
N GLU A 193 -0.18 30.55 5.94
CA GLU A 193 1.19 30.39 5.45
C GLU A 193 2.15 29.91 6.56
N HIS A 194 1.98 30.46 7.76
CA HIS A 194 2.90 30.28 8.88
C HIS A 194 2.27 29.48 10.03
N LYS A 195 3.14 28.96 10.90
CA LYS A 195 2.78 28.21 12.13
C LYS A 195 1.67 28.92 12.90
N ILE A 196 0.56 28.20 13.15
CA ILE A 196 -0.55 28.69 13.95
C ILE A 196 -0.05 28.95 15.39
N GLN A 197 -0.25 30.18 15.89
CA GLN A 197 0.23 30.62 17.21
C GLN A 197 -0.70 30.14 18.34
N SER A 198 -0.14 29.89 19.53
CA SER A 198 -0.86 29.29 20.67
C SER A 198 -1.42 30.29 21.69
N SER A 199 -1.43 31.59 21.39
CA SER A 199 -1.74 32.67 22.35
C SER A 199 -3.20 33.15 22.34
N GLY A 200 -4.08 32.55 21.54
CA GLY A 200 -5.41 33.09 21.24
C GLY A 200 -6.63 32.31 21.79
N GLY A 201 -6.45 31.36 22.69
CA GLY A 201 -7.53 30.47 23.16
C GLY A 201 -7.57 29.12 22.42
N PRO A 202 -8.72 28.41 22.42
CA PRO A 202 -8.81 27.07 21.85
C PRO A 202 -8.57 27.06 20.33
N LEU A 203 -7.82 26.07 19.85
CA LEU A 203 -7.56 25.86 18.43
C LEU A 203 -8.78 25.21 17.77
N GLN A 204 -9.37 25.87 16.79
CA GLN A 204 -10.41 25.31 15.91
C GLN A 204 -9.83 25.10 14.51
N ILE A 205 -10.01 23.89 13.96
CA ILE A 205 -9.54 23.53 12.62
C ILE A 205 -10.77 23.16 11.80
N THR A 206 -10.96 23.85 10.66
CA THR A 206 -11.99 23.51 9.68
C THR A 206 -11.34 22.77 8.52
N MET A 207 -11.92 21.66 8.09
CA MET A 207 -11.40 20.81 7.01
C MET A 207 -12.50 20.44 6.03
N LYS A 208 -12.13 20.25 4.76
CA LYS A 208 -13.03 19.77 3.70
C LYS A 208 -12.89 18.27 3.52
N MET A 209 -13.95 17.62 3.05
CA MET A 209 -13.88 16.21 2.66
C MET A 209 -13.01 16.04 1.42
N VAL A 210 -12.16 15.03 1.42
CA VAL A 210 -11.39 14.63 0.24
C VAL A 210 -12.36 14.11 -0.83
N PRO A 211 -12.19 14.50 -2.11
CA PRO A 211 -13.00 13.95 -3.19
C PRO A 211 -12.94 12.42 -3.24
N LYS A 212 -13.96 11.79 -3.82
CA LYS A 212 -14.08 10.32 -3.86
C LYS A 212 -13.14 9.69 -4.90
N MET A 213 -11.85 9.66 -4.60
CA MET A 213 -10.75 9.32 -5.51
C MET A 213 -10.77 7.88 -6.08
N LEU A 214 -11.50 6.96 -5.45
CA LEU A 214 -11.71 5.61 -6.01
C LEU A 214 -12.59 5.64 -7.28
N SER A 215 -13.49 6.60 -7.42
CA SER A 215 -14.39 6.64 -8.58
C SER A 215 -13.64 6.94 -9.89
N PRO A 216 -12.74 7.95 -9.96
CA PRO A 216 -11.88 8.15 -11.11
C PRO A 216 -10.95 6.98 -11.39
N LEU A 217 -10.42 6.33 -10.34
CA LEU A 217 -9.55 5.15 -10.51
C LEU A 217 -10.25 4.04 -11.29
N VAL A 218 -11.49 3.69 -10.89
CA VAL A 218 -12.28 2.61 -11.49
C VAL A 218 -12.85 3.01 -12.86
N LYS A 219 -13.21 4.27 -13.08
CA LYS A 219 -13.89 4.70 -14.31
C LYS A 219 -12.95 5.18 -15.41
N ASP A 220 -11.91 5.91 -15.02
CA ASP A 220 -11.14 6.74 -15.95
C ASP A 220 -9.68 6.29 -16.03
N TRP A 221 -9.04 5.98 -14.90
CA TRP A 221 -7.59 5.75 -14.87
C TRP A 221 -7.19 4.31 -15.17
N ALA A 222 -7.88 3.32 -14.60
CA ALA A 222 -7.58 1.90 -14.80
C ALA A 222 -8.85 1.02 -14.89
N PRO A 223 -9.77 1.29 -15.85
CA PRO A 223 -11.11 0.70 -15.87
C PRO A 223 -11.18 -0.82 -16.11
N LYS A 224 -10.09 -1.42 -16.58
CA LYS A 224 -9.99 -2.86 -16.83
C LYS A 224 -9.27 -3.63 -15.73
N ALA A 225 -8.67 -2.94 -14.76
CA ALA A 225 -7.88 -3.56 -13.70
C ALA A 225 -8.77 -4.22 -12.64
N PHE A 226 -8.16 -5.12 -11.86
CA PHE A 226 -8.78 -5.76 -10.70
C PHE A 226 -8.53 -4.93 -9.44
N ILE A 227 -9.55 -4.26 -8.92
CA ILE A 227 -9.43 -3.25 -7.86
C ILE A 227 -9.98 -3.78 -6.54
N ILE A 228 -9.11 -3.77 -5.54
CA ILE A 228 -9.38 -4.17 -4.15
C ILE A 228 -9.20 -2.95 -3.24
N SER A 229 -10.22 -2.66 -2.42
CA SER A 229 -10.11 -1.66 -1.36
C SER A 229 -10.14 -2.29 0.03
N PHE A 230 -9.62 -1.56 1.02
CA PHE A 230 -9.66 -1.97 2.41
C PHE A 230 -10.68 -1.18 3.21
N LYS A 231 -11.37 -1.87 4.13
CA LYS A 231 -12.21 -1.23 5.13
C LYS A 231 -11.81 -1.67 6.53
N LEU A 232 -11.47 -0.70 7.35
CA LEU A 232 -11.14 -0.89 8.76
C LEU A 232 -12.24 -0.25 9.59
N GLU A 233 -12.88 -1.05 10.43
CA GLU A 233 -13.92 -0.58 11.35
C GLU A 233 -13.61 -1.07 12.77
N THR A 234 -14.22 -0.43 13.76
CA THR A 234 -14.15 -0.87 15.17
C THR A 234 -15.42 -1.59 15.62
N ASP A 235 -16.51 -1.43 14.85
CA ASP A 235 -17.81 -2.04 15.13
C ASP A 235 -18.11 -3.15 14.12
N PRO A 236 -18.17 -4.43 14.56
CA PRO A 236 -18.49 -5.56 13.70
C PRO A 236 -19.87 -5.50 13.05
N SER A 237 -20.83 -4.78 13.64
CA SER A 237 -22.21 -4.75 13.15
C SER A 237 -22.35 -3.95 11.84
N ILE A 238 -21.46 -2.99 11.59
CA ILE A 238 -21.55 -2.07 10.44
C ILE A 238 -20.60 -2.42 9.29
N ILE A 239 -19.64 -3.33 9.51
CA ILE A 239 -18.51 -3.50 8.59
C ILE A 239 -18.93 -4.08 7.23
N ILE A 240 -19.86 -5.04 7.23
CA ILE A 240 -20.35 -5.69 6.01
C ILE A 240 -21.15 -4.69 5.17
N ASP A 241 -22.07 -3.94 5.80
CA ASP A 241 -22.89 -2.94 5.13
C ASP A 241 -22.02 -1.82 4.53
N ARG A 242 -21.00 -1.36 5.26
CA ARG A 242 -20.05 -0.36 4.75
C ARG A 242 -19.21 -0.88 3.59
N ALA A 243 -18.82 -2.15 3.62
CA ALA A 243 -18.10 -2.78 2.52
C ALA A 243 -18.98 -2.91 1.27
N ARG A 244 -20.23 -3.39 1.41
CA ARG A 244 -21.18 -3.48 0.29
C ARG A 244 -21.51 -2.11 -0.29
N ASN A 245 -21.71 -1.09 0.55
CA ASN A 245 -21.91 0.28 0.10
C ASN A 245 -20.71 0.78 -0.73
N ALA A 246 -19.47 0.50 -0.31
CA ALA A 246 -18.28 0.85 -1.07
C ALA A 246 -18.23 0.16 -2.45
N LEU A 247 -18.64 -1.12 -2.52
CA LEU A 247 -18.75 -1.84 -3.80
C LEU A 247 -19.79 -1.18 -4.72
N GLU A 248 -20.96 -0.79 -4.20
CA GLU A 248 -22.01 -0.12 -4.97
C GLU A 248 -21.59 1.26 -5.50
N VAL A 249 -20.99 2.08 -4.62
CA VAL A 249 -20.59 3.45 -4.94
C VAL A 249 -19.43 3.48 -5.93
N TYR A 250 -18.36 2.72 -5.66
CA TYR A 250 -17.14 2.78 -6.46
C TYR A 250 -17.11 1.76 -7.60
N ARG A 251 -17.97 0.73 -7.58
CA ARG A 251 -18.04 -0.33 -8.61
C ARG A 251 -16.74 -1.10 -8.84
N HIS A 252 -15.94 -1.26 -7.78
CA HIS A 252 -14.73 -2.09 -7.78
C HIS A 252 -15.07 -3.53 -7.38
N GLN A 253 -14.09 -4.44 -7.46
CA GLN A 253 -14.36 -5.88 -7.47
C GLN A 253 -14.40 -6.51 -6.07
N VAL A 254 -13.54 -6.04 -5.16
CA VAL A 254 -13.37 -6.66 -3.84
C VAL A 254 -13.16 -5.62 -2.75
N VAL A 255 -13.78 -5.83 -1.59
CA VAL A 255 -13.43 -5.15 -0.34
C VAL A 255 -12.84 -6.17 0.63
N VAL A 256 -11.65 -5.90 1.15
CA VAL A 256 -11.10 -6.65 2.28
C VAL A 256 -11.40 -5.87 3.56
N ALA A 257 -12.22 -6.46 4.41
CA ALA A 257 -12.75 -5.84 5.60
C ALA A 257 -12.12 -6.43 6.88
N ASN A 258 -11.77 -5.56 7.81
CA ASN A 258 -11.17 -5.93 9.09
C ASN A 258 -11.74 -5.15 10.25
N ILE A 259 -11.88 -5.84 11.38
CA ILE A 259 -12.10 -5.22 12.69
C ILE A 259 -10.74 -4.90 13.30
N LEU A 260 -10.60 -3.69 13.83
CA LEU A 260 -9.33 -3.17 14.36
C LEU A 260 -8.63 -4.15 15.30
N ASP A 261 -9.36 -4.75 16.22
CA ASP A 261 -8.81 -5.62 17.26
C ASP A 261 -8.36 -6.99 16.74
N SER A 262 -9.07 -7.55 15.75
CA SER A 262 -8.79 -8.86 15.17
C SER A 262 -8.09 -8.79 13.80
N ARG A 263 -7.60 -7.61 13.41
CA ARG A 263 -7.09 -7.37 12.04
C ARG A 263 -5.90 -8.24 11.65
N ARG A 264 -5.17 -8.81 12.60
CA ARG A 264 -4.02 -9.70 12.33
C ARG A 264 -4.40 -11.18 12.26
N SER A 265 -5.55 -11.57 12.79
CA SER A 265 -5.98 -12.97 12.87
C SER A 265 -7.18 -13.28 11.99
N SER A 266 -7.93 -12.26 11.55
CA SER A 266 -9.14 -12.45 10.75
C SER A 266 -9.39 -11.30 9.77
N VAL A 267 -9.85 -11.67 8.57
CA VAL A 267 -10.38 -10.73 7.58
C VAL A 267 -11.68 -11.29 7.00
N VAL A 268 -12.52 -10.42 6.44
CA VAL A 268 -13.64 -10.83 5.59
C VAL A 268 -13.44 -10.24 4.20
N ILE A 269 -13.37 -11.10 3.19
CA ILE A 269 -13.29 -10.72 1.79
C ILE A 269 -14.72 -10.65 1.24
N ILE A 270 -15.12 -9.48 0.76
CA ILE A 270 -16.48 -9.18 0.35
C ILE A 270 -16.45 -8.81 -1.13
N THR A 271 -17.28 -9.49 -1.92
CA THR A 271 -17.56 -9.14 -3.31
C THR A 271 -19.04 -8.77 -3.46
N LYS A 272 -19.49 -8.48 -4.68
CA LYS A 272 -20.91 -8.22 -4.94
C LYS A 272 -21.80 -9.40 -4.53
N ASP A 273 -21.32 -10.63 -4.72
CA ASP A 273 -22.14 -11.83 -4.66
C ASP A 273 -21.66 -12.83 -3.59
N SER A 274 -20.58 -12.53 -2.86
CA SER A 274 -20.00 -13.47 -1.87
C SER A 274 -19.36 -12.78 -0.67
N GLU A 275 -19.35 -13.48 0.46
CA GLU A 275 -18.56 -13.15 1.65
C GLU A 275 -17.70 -14.35 2.03
N THR A 276 -16.40 -14.12 2.21
CA THR A 276 -15.44 -15.18 2.54
C THR A 276 -14.65 -14.75 3.78
N LYS A 277 -14.84 -15.47 4.89
CA LYS A 277 -14.12 -15.23 6.13
C LYS A 277 -12.81 -16.00 6.12
N LEU A 278 -11.70 -15.29 6.29
CA LEU A 278 -10.38 -15.89 6.48
C LEU A 278 -9.97 -15.74 7.95
N LEU A 279 -9.46 -16.83 8.52
CA LEU A 279 -9.01 -16.93 9.91
C LEU A 279 -7.65 -17.61 9.93
N LEU A 280 -6.74 -17.10 10.76
CA LEU A 280 -5.53 -17.84 11.14
C LEU A 280 -5.87 -18.80 12.29
N SER A 281 -5.49 -20.07 12.15
CA SER A 281 -5.50 -21.04 13.24
C SER A 281 -4.34 -20.80 14.20
N GLU A 282 -4.42 -21.36 15.41
CA GLU A 282 -3.31 -21.31 16.38
C GLU A 282 -2.04 -21.97 15.82
N GLU A 283 -2.18 -23.09 15.12
CA GLU A 283 -1.06 -23.80 14.48
C GLU A 283 -0.40 -22.95 13.36
N GLU A 284 -1.20 -22.22 12.58
CA GLU A 284 -0.67 -21.31 11.55
C GLU A 284 0.11 -20.15 12.19
N VAL A 285 -0.40 -19.60 13.30
CA VAL A 285 0.29 -18.55 14.06
C VAL A 285 1.61 -19.06 14.66
N GLU A 286 1.63 -20.28 15.22
CA GLU A 286 2.84 -20.92 15.75
C GLU A 286 3.90 -21.16 14.65
N LYS A 287 3.46 -21.45 13.43
CA LYS A 287 4.32 -21.57 12.24
C LYS A 287 4.79 -20.22 11.68
N GLY A 288 4.31 -19.10 12.23
CA GLY A 288 4.66 -17.76 11.81
C GLY A 288 3.97 -17.30 10.51
N ILE A 289 2.87 -17.96 10.11
CA ILE A 289 2.08 -17.57 8.94
C ILE A 289 1.34 -16.27 9.25
N GLU A 290 1.44 -15.30 8.35
CA GLU A 290 0.71 -14.05 8.45
C GLU A 290 -0.61 -14.10 7.66
N ILE A 291 -1.65 -13.39 8.12
CA ILE A 291 -2.97 -13.40 7.48
C ILE A 291 -2.89 -12.89 6.02
N GLU A 292 -1.90 -12.04 5.74
CA GLU A 292 -1.61 -11.54 4.40
C GLU A 292 -1.27 -12.65 3.39
N GLU A 293 -0.68 -13.77 3.81
CA GLU A 293 -0.45 -14.92 2.91
C GLU A 293 -1.79 -15.50 2.42
N LYS A 294 -2.75 -15.68 3.34
CA LYS A 294 -4.10 -16.20 3.02
C LYS A 294 -4.90 -15.20 2.19
N ILE A 295 -4.75 -13.89 2.47
CA ILE A 295 -5.38 -12.84 1.66
C ILE A 295 -4.86 -12.90 0.22
N VAL A 296 -3.54 -12.97 0.04
CA VAL A 296 -2.93 -12.96 -1.30
C VAL A 296 -3.30 -14.20 -2.10
N ASP A 297 -3.35 -15.37 -1.47
CA ASP A 297 -3.78 -16.62 -2.12
C ASP A 297 -5.24 -16.55 -2.64
N ASP A 298 -6.17 -16.10 -1.81
CA ASP A 298 -7.57 -15.90 -2.23
C ASP A 298 -7.68 -14.85 -3.34
N LEU A 299 -7.00 -13.70 -3.20
CA LEU A 299 -7.03 -12.63 -4.19
C LEU A 299 -6.37 -13.03 -5.52
N GLN A 300 -5.32 -13.85 -5.50
CA GLN A 300 -4.70 -14.39 -6.71
C GLN A 300 -5.67 -15.29 -7.47
N SER A 301 -6.40 -16.14 -6.76
CA SER A 301 -7.42 -17.01 -7.35
C SER A 301 -8.54 -16.19 -7.98
N ARG A 302 -9.06 -15.17 -7.28
CA ARG A 302 -10.08 -14.26 -7.83
C ARG A 302 -9.59 -13.44 -9.02
N HIS A 303 -8.35 -12.96 -8.97
CA HIS A 303 -7.76 -12.23 -10.08
C HIS A 303 -7.59 -13.12 -11.32
N THR A 304 -7.26 -14.40 -11.12
CA THR A 304 -7.21 -15.38 -12.21
C THR A 304 -8.58 -15.53 -12.87
N ALA A 305 -9.65 -15.73 -12.07
CA ALA A 305 -11.02 -15.78 -12.59
C ALA A 305 -11.40 -14.48 -13.32
N PHE A 306 -11.08 -13.31 -12.75
CA PHE A 306 -11.34 -12.01 -13.37
C PHE A 306 -10.64 -11.82 -14.73
N ILE A 307 -9.42 -12.33 -14.89
CA ILE A 307 -8.70 -12.31 -16.18
C ILE A 307 -9.43 -13.19 -17.21
N HIS A 308 -9.91 -14.37 -16.80
CA HIS A 308 -10.61 -15.30 -17.70
C HIS A 308 -12.02 -14.83 -18.09
N ASP A 309 -12.76 -14.16 -17.20
CA ASP A 309 -14.10 -13.63 -17.49
C ASP A 309 -14.09 -12.44 -18.48
N LYS A 310 -12.92 -11.84 -18.74
CA LYS A 310 -12.74 -10.64 -19.56
C LYS A 310 -12.03 -10.89 -20.90
N ASN A 311 -11.57 -12.12 -21.16
CA ASN A 311 -11.04 -12.58 -22.44
C ASN A 311 -12.13 -13.30 -23.23
#